data_AF-A0A293M9P0-F1
#
_entry.id   AF-A0A293M9P0-F1
#
_cell.length_a   1.000
_cell.length_b   1.000
_cell.length_c   1.000
_cell.angle_alpha   90.00
_cell.angle_beta   90.00
_cell.angle_gamma   90.00
#
_symmetry.space_group_name_H-M   'P 1'
#
loop_
_entity.id
_entity.type
_entity.pdbx_description
1 polymer ?
#
loop_
_entity_poly.entity_id
_entity_poly.type
_entity_poly.pdbx_seq_one_letter_code
_entity_poly.pdbx_strand_id
1 'polypeptide(L)'
;MSASEEFKTNVEECFEHYSLPGNSGLQEKEFAEFLAHLFTDYNETIDRALIRTQLFTQFDVDHDGKIDLIEFKNMWSKWVATVLQPKSAIVVVDVQNDFISGTLALGNCPAGEDPNRIIPVVNSLTKLPWRMVVYTYDWHPENHISFYENRKNRPVHHSSNVTAEEAKLQDTIRYLAPSLQSGFYEQILWPRHCL
;
A
#
# COMPACT_ATOMS: atom_id res chain seq x y z
N MET A 1 19.74 17.23 14.82
CA MET A 1 19.74 17.65 13.40
C MET A 1 18.68 16.80 12.72
N SER A 2 17.64 17.40 12.16
CA SER A 2 16.55 16.61 11.56
C SER A 2 17.04 15.99 10.26
N ALA A 3 16.62 14.76 9.96
CA ALA A 3 16.91 14.06 8.70
C ALA A 3 16.49 14.84 7.43
N SER A 4 15.71 15.92 7.59
CA SER A 4 15.38 16.87 6.53
C SER A 4 16.53 17.78 6.10
N GLU A 5 17.58 17.95 6.90
CA GLU A 5 18.76 18.75 6.55
C GLU A 5 19.84 17.92 5.85
N GLU A 6 19.96 16.63 6.15
CA GLU A 6 21.00 15.73 5.61
C GLU A 6 20.80 15.35 4.14
N PHE A 7 19.56 15.38 3.64
CA PHE A 7 19.27 15.08 2.23
C PHE A 7 19.27 16.30 1.30
N LYS A 8 19.69 17.47 1.77
CA LYS A 8 20.25 18.48 0.88
C LYS A 8 21.66 18.03 0.44
N THR A 9 21.80 16.81 -0.07
CA THR A 9 22.91 16.46 -0.94
C THR A 9 22.81 17.39 -2.13
N ASN A 10 23.81 18.26 -2.25
CA ASN A 10 23.74 19.56 -2.88
C ASN A 10 23.32 19.43 -4.35
N VAL A 11 22.12 19.93 -4.70
CA VAL A 11 21.60 19.92 -6.08
C VAL A 11 22.61 20.53 -7.07
N GLU A 12 23.43 21.47 -6.60
CA GLU A 12 24.52 22.08 -7.36
C GLU A 12 25.67 21.09 -7.59
N GLU A 13 26.13 20.37 -6.56
CA GLU A 13 27.14 19.31 -6.72
C GLU A 13 26.65 18.18 -7.64
N CYS A 14 25.37 17.82 -7.54
CA CYS A 14 24.76 16.83 -8.42
C CYS A 14 24.74 17.34 -9.87
N PHE A 15 24.32 18.59 -10.08
CA PHE A 15 24.34 19.22 -11.40
C PHE A 15 25.76 19.30 -11.98
N GLU A 16 26.74 19.70 -11.17
CA GLU A 16 28.16 19.78 -11.56
C GLU A 16 28.76 18.42 -11.87
N HIS A 17 28.31 17.36 -11.18
CA HIS A 17 28.78 15.99 -11.43
C HIS A 17 28.42 15.51 -12.84
N TYR A 18 27.22 15.85 -13.34
CA TYR A 18 26.74 15.42 -14.64
C TYR A 18 27.03 16.42 -15.77
N SER A 19 27.22 17.70 -15.46
CA SER A 19 27.54 18.72 -16.45
C SER A 19 29.02 18.64 -16.85
N LEU A 20 29.32 18.34 -18.11
CA LEU A 20 30.71 18.29 -18.58
C LEU A 20 31.41 19.66 -18.44
N PRO A 21 32.74 19.67 -18.20
CA PRO A 21 33.51 20.92 -18.10
C PRO A 21 33.34 21.80 -19.34
N GLY A 22 32.82 23.02 -19.16
CA GLY A 22 32.58 23.98 -20.24
C GLY A 22 31.15 23.99 -20.81
N ASN A 23 30.30 23.05 -20.42
CA ASN A 23 28.86 23.12 -20.69
C ASN A 23 28.18 24.09 -19.71
N SER A 24 27.15 24.79 -20.19
CA SER A 24 26.31 25.68 -19.36
C SER A 24 25.03 25.00 -18.83
N GLY A 25 24.86 23.71 -19.13
CA GLY A 25 23.69 22.91 -18.77
C GLY A 25 23.84 21.45 -19.21
N LEU A 26 22.96 20.57 -18.74
CA LEU A 26 22.92 19.17 -19.15
C LEU A 26 22.29 19.04 -20.53
N GLN A 27 23.01 18.45 -21.46
CA GLN A 27 22.50 17.98 -22.74
C GLN A 27 21.77 16.63 -22.57
N GLU A 28 21.02 16.20 -23.59
CA GLU A 28 20.17 15.00 -23.52
C GLU A 28 20.93 13.73 -23.08
N LYS A 29 22.21 13.60 -23.46
CA LYS A 29 23.05 12.47 -23.05
C LYS A 29 23.41 12.51 -21.56
N GLU A 30 23.84 13.65 -21.05
CA GLU A 30 24.19 13.84 -19.62
C GLU A 30 22.93 13.65 -18.75
N PHE A 31 21.79 14.15 -19.22
CA PHE A 31 20.50 13.92 -18.57
C PHE A 31 20.11 12.43 -18.57
N ALA A 32 20.40 11.68 -19.62
CA ALA A 32 20.16 10.23 -19.66
C ALA A 32 21.00 9.48 -18.61
N GLU A 33 22.26 9.87 -18.41
CA GLU A 33 23.13 9.29 -17.38
C GLU A 33 22.60 9.61 -15.98
N PHE A 34 22.11 10.83 -15.76
CA PHE A 34 21.41 11.19 -14.53
C PHE A 34 20.17 10.31 -14.28
N LEU A 35 19.32 10.10 -15.28
CA LEU A 35 18.13 9.25 -15.17
C LEU A 35 18.48 7.79 -14.86
N ALA A 36 19.56 7.27 -15.47
CA ALA A 36 20.04 5.91 -15.23
C ALA A 36 20.52 5.68 -13.80
N HIS A 37 21.03 6.72 -13.14
CA HIS A 37 21.42 6.66 -11.73
C HIS A 37 20.25 6.94 -10.79
N LEU A 38 19.25 7.72 -11.22
CA LEU A 38 18.07 8.03 -10.43
C LEU A 38 17.11 6.83 -10.32
N PHE A 39 16.97 6.04 -11.40
CA PHE A 39 16.04 4.90 -11.46
C PHE A 39 16.79 3.58 -11.69
N THR A 40 16.60 2.62 -10.79
CA THR A 40 17.33 1.34 -10.79
C THR A 40 17.02 0.44 -11.99
N ASP A 41 15.87 0.62 -12.63
CA ASP A 41 15.35 -0.15 -13.77
C ASP A 41 15.37 0.64 -15.10
N TYR A 42 15.98 1.83 -15.11
CA TYR A 42 15.99 2.71 -16.28
C TYR A 42 16.53 2.02 -17.55
N ASN A 43 17.59 1.23 -17.39
CA ASN A 43 18.24 0.54 -18.51
C ASN A 43 17.41 -0.62 -19.08
N GLU A 44 16.48 -1.15 -18.29
CA GLU A 44 15.58 -2.26 -18.64
C GLU A 44 14.26 -1.76 -19.25
N THR A 45 14.05 -0.44 -19.26
CA THR A 45 12.82 0.19 -19.73
C THR A 45 12.71 0.11 -21.26
N ILE A 46 11.63 -0.50 -21.76
CA ILE A 46 11.37 -0.77 -23.19
C ILE A 46 11.38 0.53 -24.02
N ASP A 47 10.93 1.65 -23.45
CA ASP A 47 10.79 2.95 -24.13
C ASP A 47 11.75 4.04 -23.60
N ARG A 48 12.94 3.66 -23.11
CA ARG A 48 13.88 4.60 -22.48
C ARG A 48 14.19 5.85 -23.33
N ALA A 49 14.26 5.70 -24.65
CA ALA A 49 14.56 6.81 -25.55
C ALA A 49 13.38 7.81 -25.61
N LEU A 50 12.15 7.30 -25.69
CA LEU A 50 10.95 8.12 -25.67
C LEU A 50 10.79 8.83 -24.32
N ILE A 51 10.97 8.11 -23.22
CA ILE A 51 10.89 8.67 -21.86
C ILE A 51 11.96 9.75 -21.65
N ARG A 52 13.20 9.49 -22.07
CA ARG A 52 14.28 10.46 -22.02
C ARG A 52 13.91 11.73 -22.78
N THR A 53 13.50 11.62 -24.04
CA THR A 53 13.16 12.79 -24.87
C THR A 53 11.97 13.54 -24.28
N GLN A 54 10.92 12.86 -23.82
CA GLN A 54 9.77 13.50 -23.20
C GLN A 54 10.14 14.25 -21.92
N LEU A 55 10.91 13.63 -21.02
CA LEU A 55 11.35 14.26 -19.78
C LEU A 55 12.30 15.43 -20.06
N PHE A 56 13.23 15.26 -20.99
CA PHE A 56 14.16 16.33 -21.37
C PHE A 56 13.42 17.55 -21.90
N THR A 57 12.52 17.37 -22.89
CA THR A 57 11.67 18.45 -23.42
C THR A 57 10.76 19.08 -22.37
N GLN A 58 10.36 18.33 -21.34
CA GLN A 58 9.54 18.86 -20.25
C GLN A 58 10.35 19.75 -19.29
N PHE A 59 11.63 19.47 -19.09
CA PHE A 59 12.48 20.18 -18.13
C PHE A 59 13.37 21.26 -18.76
N ASP A 60 13.64 21.19 -20.07
CA ASP A 60 14.15 22.27 -20.90
C ASP A 60 13.00 23.24 -21.21
N VAL A 61 12.79 24.20 -20.30
CA VAL A 61 11.64 25.12 -20.26
C VAL A 61 11.78 26.23 -21.29
N ASP A 62 12.99 26.71 -21.53
CA ASP A 62 13.25 27.74 -22.53
C ASP A 62 13.53 27.19 -23.94
N HIS A 63 13.62 25.85 -24.06
CA HIS A 63 13.81 25.11 -25.30
C HIS A 63 15.13 25.42 -26.00
N ASP A 64 16.19 25.71 -25.22
CA ASP A 64 17.52 25.99 -25.74
C ASP A 64 18.38 24.72 -25.97
N GLY A 65 17.82 23.54 -25.67
CA GLY A 65 18.43 22.24 -25.93
C GLY A 65 19.35 21.74 -24.82
N LYS A 66 19.34 22.37 -23.65
CA LYS A 66 20.03 21.94 -22.43
C LYS A 66 19.16 22.23 -21.21
N ILE A 67 19.43 21.52 -20.11
CA ILE A 67 18.82 21.81 -18.81
C ILE A 67 19.83 22.61 -18.00
N ASP A 68 19.59 23.90 -17.79
CA ASP A 68 20.47 24.76 -17.01
C ASP A 68 20.32 24.53 -15.49
N LEU A 69 21.12 25.22 -14.67
CA LEU A 69 21.08 25.04 -13.21
C LEU A 69 19.73 25.46 -12.60
N ILE A 70 19.07 26.47 -13.17
CA ILE A 70 17.78 26.98 -12.69
C ILE A 70 16.69 25.94 -13.00
N GLU A 71 16.67 25.42 -14.22
CA GLU A 71 15.76 24.37 -14.65
C GLU A 71 15.98 23.07 -13.87
N PHE A 72 17.25 22.68 -13.68
CA PHE A 72 17.59 21.50 -12.89
C PHE A 72 17.17 21.65 -11.43
N LYS A 73 17.34 22.81 -10.79
CA LYS A 73 16.85 23.08 -9.43
C LYS A 73 15.32 23.00 -9.35
N ASN A 74 14.62 23.51 -10.37
CA ASN A 74 13.17 23.44 -10.46
C ASN A 74 12.68 22.00 -10.62
N MET A 75 13.29 21.23 -11.53
CA MET A 75 13.05 19.79 -11.68
C MET A 75 13.34 19.05 -10.38
N TRP A 76 14.48 19.33 -9.75
CA TRP A 76 14.93 18.65 -8.53
C TRP A 76 13.91 18.79 -7.41
N SER A 77 13.50 20.03 -7.12
CA SER A 77 12.58 20.32 -6.01
C SER A 77 11.18 19.75 -6.22
N LYS A 78 10.69 19.72 -7.46
CA LYS A 78 9.33 19.24 -7.77
C LYS A 78 9.27 17.72 -7.95
N TRP A 79 10.31 17.13 -8.51
CA TRP A 79 10.28 15.76 -8.97
C TRP A 79 11.32 14.88 -8.28
N VAL A 80 12.61 15.17 -8.45
CA VAL A 80 13.70 14.30 -7.95
C VAL A 80 13.64 14.12 -6.44
N ALA A 81 13.47 15.20 -5.69
CA ALA A 81 13.37 15.15 -4.23
C ALA A 81 12.15 14.33 -3.76
N THR A 82 11.03 14.43 -4.49
CA THR A 82 9.81 13.65 -4.21
C THR A 82 10.01 12.16 -4.48
N VAL A 83 10.73 11.82 -5.54
CA VAL A 83 11.06 10.43 -5.91
C VAL A 83 12.04 9.82 -4.92
N LEU A 84 13.08 10.56 -4.52
CA LEU A 84 14.09 10.09 -3.58
C LEU A 84 13.60 10.02 -2.13
N GLN A 85 12.58 10.81 -1.77
CA GLN A 85 11.95 10.81 -0.45
C GLN A 85 10.43 10.71 -0.58
N PRO A 86 9.91 9.54 -1.02
CA PRO A 86 8.48 9.37 -1.15
C PRO A 86 7.83 9.48 0.23
N LYS A 87 6.69 10.16 0.30
CA LYS A 87 5.83 10.09 1.50
C LYS A 87 5.26 8.68 1.57
N SER A 88 5.81 7.87 2.47
CA SER A 88 5.48 6.46 2.59
C SER A 88 4.71 6.18 3.88
N ALA A 89 3.83 5.19 3.86
CA ALA A 89 3.14 4.71 5.05
C ALA A 89 2.97 3.19 4.97
N ILE A 90 2.92 2.53 6.13
CA ILE A 90 2.55 1.12 6.25
C ILE A 90 1.23 1.02 7.02
N VAL A 91 0.32 0.19 6.51
CA VAL A 91 -0.96 -0.12 7.15
C VAL A 91 -0.96 -1.62 7.49
N VAL A 92 -1.09 -1.92 8.78
CA VAL A 92 -1.16 -3.28 9.30
C VAL A 92 -2.63 -3.64 9.51
N VAL A 93 -3.09 -4.65 8.78
CA VAL A 93 -4.50 -5.08 8.74
C VAL A 93 -4.61 -6.54 9.19
N ASP A 94 -5.64 -6.85 9.97
CA ASP A 94 -5.98 -8.19 10.47
C ASP A 94 -4.88 -8.91 11.27
N VAL A 95 -3.97 -8.14 11.91
CA VAL A 95 -2.94 -8.67 12.84
C VAL A 95 -3.34 -8.40 14.30
N GLN A 96 -4.63 -8.53 14.61
CA GLN A 96 -5.14 -8.39 15.98
C GLN A 96 -5.02 -9.72 16.74
N ASN A 97 -4.95 -9.63 18.07
CA ASN A 97 -4.81 -10.79 18.95
C ASN A 97 -5.85 -11.88 18.71
N ASP A 98 -7.06 -11.54 18.26
CA ASP A 98 -8.13 -12.51 18.06
C ASP A 98 -7.84 -13.50 16.92
N PHE A 99 -7.10 -13.05 15.89
CA PHE A 99 -6.60 -13.89 14.79
C PHE A 99 -5.33 -14.67 15.16
N ILE A 100 -4.62 -14.26 16.22
CA ILE A 100 -3.38 -14.93 16.67
C ILE A 100 -3.67 -15.99 17.73
N SER A 101 -4.40 -15.62 18.77
CA SER A 101 -4.58 -16.44 19.98
C SER A 101 -6.00 -16.39 20.56
N GLY A 102 -6.91 -15.66 19.92
CA GLY A 102 -8.31 -15.54 20.36
C GLY A 102 -9.26 -16.47 19.60
N THR A 103 -10.50 -16.02 19.42
CA THR A 103 -11.59 -16.88 18.94
C THR A 103 -11.44 -17.28 17.47
N LEU A 104 -10.74 -16.46 16.68
CA LEU A 104 -10.38 -16.72 15.30
C LEU A 104 -8.91 -17.11 15.11
N ALA A 105 -8.25 -17.63 16.16
CA ALA A 105 -6.86 -18.03 16.08
C ALA A 105 -6.60 -19.00 14.91
N LEU A 106 -5.72 -18.61 13.99
CA LEU A 106 -5.43 -19.38 12.77
C LEU A 106 -4.84 -20.77 13.05
N GLY A 107 -4.21 -20.97 14.21
CA GLY A 107 -3.72 -22.29 14.63
C GLY A 107 -4.83 -23.34 14.79
N ASN A 108 -6.08 -22.91 14.97
CA ASN A 108 -7.25 -23.78 15.04
C ASN A 108 -7.98 -23.90 13.68
N CYS A 109 -7.54 -23.17 12.65
CA CYS A 109 -8.12 -23.23 11.32
C CYS A 109 -7.55 -24.40 10.50
N PRO A 110 -8.26 -24.87 9.46
CA PRO A 110 -7.81 -25.99 8.62
C PRO A 110 -6.43 -25.80 7.97
N ALA A 111 -6.00 -24.54 7.79
CA ALA A 111 -4.69 -24.20 7.25
C ALA A 111 -3.53 -24.57 8.20
N GLY A 112 -3.78 -24.66 9.51
CA GLY A 112 -2.79 -25.10 10.51
C GLY A 112 -1.54 -24.21 10.59
N GLU A 113 -1.62 -22.96 10.15
CA GLU A 113 -0.50 -22.04 10.18
C GLU A 113 -0.31 -21.47 11.59
N ASP A 114 0.95 -21.28 12.00
CA ASP A 114 1.27 -20.59 13.25
C ASP A 114 1.17 -19.07 13.05
N PRO A 115 0.13 -18.42 13.60
CA PRO A 115 -0.04 -16.99 13.42
C PRO A 115 1.05 -16.16 14.11
N ASN A 116 1.82 -16.72 15.04
CA ASN A 116 2.91 -15.96 15.68
C ASN A 116 4.04 -15.60 14.70
N ARG A 117 4.13 -16.30 13.56
CA ARG A 117 5.19 -16.09 12.56
C ARG A 117 5.10 -14.73 11.86
N ILE A 118 3.92 -14.11 11.78
CA ILE A 118 3.76 -12.80 11.13
C ILE A 118 4.23 -11.64 12.01
N ILE A 119 4.18 -11.81 13.33
CA ILE A 119 4.50 -10.77 14.33
C ILE A 119 5.93 -10.19 14.15
N PRO A 120 7.01 -11.00 14.12
CA PRO A 120 8.36 -10.45 13.95
C PRO A 120 8.56 -9.79 12.59
N VAL A 121 7.87 -10.25 11.54
CA VAL A 121 7.92 -9.66 10.20
C VAL A 121 7.29 -8.27 10.22
N VAL A 122 6.07 -8.14 10.71
CA VAL A 122 5.37 -6.85 10.85
C VAL A 122 6.19 -5.89 11.71
N ASN A 123 6.66 -6.33 12.88
CA ASN A 123 7.49 -5.51 13.76
C ASN A 123 8.82 -5.07 13.12
N SER A 124 9.35 -5.83 12.17
CA SER A 124 10.55 -5.44 11.43
C SER A 124 10.23 -4.43 10.33
N LEU A 125 9.14 -4.65 9.60
CA LEU A 125 8.65 -3.73 8.59
C LEU A 125 8.30 -2.36 9.19
N THR A 126 7.64 -2.32 10.35
CA THR A 126 7.24 -1.07 11.01
C THR A 126 8.43 -0.23 11.49
N LYS A 127 9.64 -0.80 11.55
CA LYS A 127 10.88 -0.09 11.90
C LYS A 127 11.57 0.56 10.71
N LEU A 128 11.15 0.25 9.47
CA LEU A 128 11.63 0.93 8.28
C LEU A 128 11.19 2.41 8.30
N PRO A 129 11.84 3.30 7.52
CA PRO A 129 11.61 4.75 7.57
C PRO A 129 10.28 5.16 6.90
N TRP A 130 9.16 4.68 7.43
CA TRP A 130 7.83 5.12 7.06
C TRP A 130 7.54 6.48 7.66
N ARG A 131 6.82 7.33 6.93
CA ARG A 131 6.28 8.57 7.50
C ARG A 131 5.14 8.32 8.48
N MET A 132 4.43 7.21 8.32
CA MET A 132 3.34 6.81 9.20
C MET A 132 3.24 5.29 9.29
N VAL A 133 2.97 4.80 10.50
CA VAL A 133 2.64 3.40 10.78
C VAL A 133 1.22 3.39 11.33
N VAL A 134 0.31 2.70 10.65
CA VAL A 134 -1.09 2.59 11.04
C VAL A 134 -1.42 1.13 11.33
N TYR A 135 -2.10 0.90 12.45
CA TYR A 135 -2.70 -0.40 12.77
C TYR A 135 -4.21 -0.25 12.69
N THR A 136 -4.87 -1.15 11.99
CA THR A 136 -6.33 -1.18 11.94
C THR A 136 -6.88 -2.14 12.98
N TYR A 137 -8.11 -1.88 13.42
CA TYR A 137 -8.89 -2.81 14.22
C TYR A 137 -10.10 -3.22 13.38
N ASP A 138 -10.26 -4.52 13.16
CA ASP A 138 -11.57 -5.09 12.89
C ASP A 138 -12.43 -4.94 14.16
N TRP A 139 -13.67 -4.48 13.98
CA TRP A 139 -14.63 -4.21 15.06
C TRP A 139 -16.05 -4.48 14.59
N HIS A 140 -16.81 -5.21 15.39
CA HIS A 140 -18.19 -5.59 15.10
C HIS A 140 -19.12 -5.20 16.25
N PRO A 141 -20.38 -4.81 15.95
CA PRO A 141 -21.39 -4.61 16.99
C PRO A 141 -21.81 -5.93 17.64
N GLU A 142 -22.32 -5.86 18.87
CA GLU A 142 -22.72 -7.05 19.63
C GLU A 142 -23.76 -7.94 18.93
N ASN A 143 -24.63 -7.34 18.12
CA ASN A 143 -25.67 -8.03 17.37
C ASN A 143 -25.27 -8.32 15.91
N HIS A 144 -23.96 -8.34 15.61
CA HIS A 144 -23.44 -8.60 14.27
C HIS A 144 -23.98 -9.91 13.70
N ILE A 145 -24.30 -9.89 12.41
CA ILE A 145 -25.06 -10.95 11.74
C ILE A 145 -24.26 -12.23 11.53
N SER A 146 -22.94 -12.09 11.43
CA SER A 146 -22.04 -13.22 11.29
C SER A 146 -21.89 -14.02 12.58
N PHE A 147 -22.23 -13.47 13.75
CA PHE A 147 -22.06 -14.19 15.01
C PHE A 147 -23.09 -15.30 15.17
N TYR A 148 -22.60 -16.50 15.46
CA TYR A 148 -23.39 -17.70 15.71
C TYR A 148 -24.45 -17.52 16.79
N GLU A 149 -24.12 -16.75 17.83
CA GLU A 149 -24.98 -16.41 18.94
C GLU A 149 -26.19 -15.59 18.48
N ASN A 150 -26.02 -14.78 17.44
CA ASN A 150 -27.05 -13.92 16.87
C ASN A 150 -27.87 -14.60 15.77
N ARG A 151 -27.62 -15.88 15.49
CA ARG A 151 -28.17 -16.55 14.30
C ARG A 151 -29.70 -16.60 14.27
N LYS A 152 -30.34 -16.50 15.44
CA LYS A 152 -31.80 -16.53 15.65
C LYS A 152 -32.45 -15.15 15.63
N ASN A 153 -31.66 -14.07 15.55
CA ASN A 153 -32.18 -12.70 15.67
C ASN A 153 -32.83 -12.20 14.39
N ARG A 154 -32.80 -12.99 13.31
CA ARG A 154 -33.28 -12.60 11.98
C ARG A 154 -34.07 -13.74 11.33
N PRO A 155 -35.10 -13.42 10.54
CA PRO A 155 -35.89 -14.43 9.82
C PRO A 155 -35.04 -15.17 8.79
N VAL A 156 -35.06 -16.50 8.85
CA VAL A 156 -34.39 -17.37 7.90
C VAL A 156 -35.23 -17.49 6.63
N HIS A 157 -34.59 -17.37 5.47
CA HIS A 157 -35.25 -17.57 4.18
C HIS A 157 -35.56 -19.06 3.98
N HIS A 158 -36.72 -19.39 3.42
CA HIS A 158 -37.16 -20.78 3.25
C HIS A 158 -36.23 -21.64 2.37
N SER A 159 -35.37 -21.02 1.56
CA SER A 159 -34.36 -21.70 0.73
C SER A 159 -33.01 -21.89 1.42
N SER A 160 -32.90 -21.59 2.72
CA SER A 160 -31.70 -21.89 3.51
C SER A 160 -31.53 -23.40 3.66
N ASN A 161 -30.29 -23.89 3.50
CA ASN A 161 -29.98 -25.32 3.66
C ASN A 161 -30.04 -25.77 5.13
N VAL A 162 -29.89 -24.84 6.06
CA VAL A 162 -29.95 -25.07 7.52
C VAL A 162 -30.92 -24.09 8.17
N THR A 163 -31.62 -24.56 9.20
CA THR A 163 -32.43 -23.71 10.09
C THR A 163 -31.55 -22.97 11.10
N ALA A 164 -32.07 -21.92 11.74
CA ALA A 164 -31.32 -21.21 12.79
C ALA A 164 -31.07 -22.10 14.02
N GLU A 165 -31.94 -23.08 14.28
CA GLU A 165 -31.83 -24.03 15.37
C GLU A 165 -30.70 -25.03 15.15
N GLU A 166 -30.60 -25.57 13.93
CA GLU A 166 -29.68 -26.65 13.56
C GLU A 166 -28.31 -26.16 13.09
N ALA A 167 -28.22 -24.89 12.68
CA ALA A 167 -26.96 -24.31 12.22
C ALA A 167 -25.85 -24.43 13.28
N LYS A 168 -24.63 -24.61 12.79
CA LYS A 168 -23.37 -24.72 13.52
C LYS A 168 -22.42 -23.60 13.11
N LEU A 169 -21.29 -23.50 13.81
CA LEU A 169 -20.20 -22.64 13.37
C LEU A 169 -19.76 -23.04 11.96
N GLN A 170 -19.45 -22.04 11.15
CA GLN A 170 -19.04 -22.12 9.74
C GLN A 170 -20.13 -22.60 8.76
N ASP A 171 -21.35 -22.88 9.22
CA ASP A 171 -22.47 -23.07 8.30
C ASP A 171 -22.85 -21.75 7.62
N THR A 172 -23.32 -21.85 6.37
CA THR A 172 -23.93 -20.74 5.64
C THR A 172 -25.44 -20.75 5.82
N ILE A 173 -25.99 -19.67 6.37
CA ILE A 173 -27.42 -19.46 6.54
C ILE A 173 -27.92 -18.37 5.58
N ARG A 174 -29.12 -18.55 5.03
CA ARG A 174 -29.79 -17.52 4.22
C ARG A 174 -30.79 -16.77 5.07
N TYR A 175 -30.58 -15.47 5.26
CA TYR A 175 -31.54 -14.61 5.95
C TYR A 175 -32.41 -13.87 4.94
N LEU A 176 -33.69 -13.74 5.27
CA LEU A 176 -34.68 -13.06 4.44
C LEU A 176 -34.28 -11.58 4.25
N ALA A 177 -34.24 -11.16 2.99
CA ALA A 177 -33.90 -9.80 2.57
C ALA A 177 -34.78 -9.40 1.39
N PRO A 178 -36.03 -8.95 1.63
CA PRO A 178 -37.02 -8.71 0.58
C PRO A 178 -36.62 -7.60 -0.41
N SER A 179 -35.69 -6.72 0.00
CA SER A 179 -35.16 -5.64 -0.84
C SER A 179 -34.16 -6.13 -1.90
N LEU A 180 -33.63 -7.34 -1.77
CA LEU A 180 -32.70 -7.92 -2.74
C LEU A 180 -33.48 -8.70 -3.81
N GLN A 181 -32.97 -8.70 -5.05
CA GLN A 181 -33.57 -9.49 -6.14
C GLN A 181 -33.61 -11.00 -5.81
N SER A 182 -32.63 -11.50 -5.06
CA SER A 182 -32.57 -12.87 -4.54
C SER A 182 -33.59 -13.16 -3.44
N GLY A 183 -34.11 -12.13 -2.76
CA GLY A 183 -34.94 -12.26 -1.56
C GLY A 183 -34.16 -12.64 -0.29
N PHE A 184 -32.83 -12.81 -0.35
CA PHE A 184 -31.98 -13.18 0.79
C PHE A 184 -30.52 -12.74 0.61
N TYR A 185 -29.77 -12.67 1.70
CA TYR A 185 -28.31 -12.70 1.69
C TYR A 185 -27.79 -13.95 2.41
N GLU A 186 -26.60 -14.41 2.00
CA GLU A 186 -25.91 -15.54 2.60
C GLU A 186 -24.93 -15.04 3.67
N GLN A 187 -24.87 -15.74 4.80
CA GLN A 187 -23.96 -15.41 5.88
C GLN A 187 -23.32 -16.68 6.43
N ILE A 188 -22.00 -16.71 6.50
CA ILE A 188 -21.24 -17.74 7.23
C ILE A 188 -21.28 -17.38 8.71
N LEU A 189 -21.59 -18.35 9.58
CA LEU A 189 -21.61 -18.15 11.02
C LEU A 189 -20.20 -18.30 11.62
N TRP A 190 -19.80 -17.34 12.44
CA TRP A 190 -18.51 -17.28 13.12
C TRP A 190 -18.73 -17.18 14.64
N PRO A 191 -17.77 -17.58 15.47
CA PRO A 191 -17.83 -17.26 16.90
C PRO A 191 -17.82 -15.74 17.09
N ARG A 192 -18.27 -15.22 18.24
CA ARG A 192 -18.06 -13.80 18.57
C ARG A 192 -16.56 -13.46 18.59
N HIS A 193 -16.19 -12.42 17.85
CA HIS A 193 -14.82 -11.93 17.70
C HIS A 193 -14.82 -10.41 17.58
N CYS A 194 -13.68 -9.78 17.87
CA CYS A 194 -13.43 -8.37 17.56
C CYS A 194 -14.56 -7.40 17.98
N LEU A 195 -14.93 -7.41 19.27
CA LEU A 195 -15.95 -6.55 19.88
C LEU A 195 -15.37 -5.28 20.53
#